data_AF-A0A7Y3IB44-F1
#
_entry.id   AF-A0A7Y3IB44-F1
#
_cell.length_a   1.000
_cell.length_b   1.000
_cell.length_c   1.000
_cell.angle_alpha   90.00
_cell.angle_beta   90.00
_cell.angle_gamma   90.00
#
_symmetry.space_group_name_H-M   'P 1'
#
loop_
_entity.id
_entity.type
_entity.pdbx_description
1 polymer ?
#
loop_
_entity_poly.entity_id
_entity_poly.type
_entity_poly.pdbx_seq_one_letter_code
_entity_poly.pdbx_strand_id
1 'polypeptide(L)'
;MTLALTSCEFPSALTKEGVEPYEALPVYPEFWSATEACSGRSGDVDLIRWFRATGISAGLGRSQGLWEPPHDITVLRGLEEDEGTVRHEMLHDLLRGDPDHRSPTWEACGLAPQ
;
A
#
# COMPACT_ATOMS: atom_id res chain seq x y z
N MET A 1 45.69 15.08 1.19
CA MET A 1 44.45 15.37 0.44
C MET A 1 43.41 14.36 0.86
N THR A 2 42.55 14.75 1.79
CA THR A 2 41.43 13.92 2.25
C THR A 2 40.32 14.04 1.23
N LEU A 3 39.97 12.94 0.55
CA LEU A 3 38.78 12.94 -0.31
C LEU A 3 37.55 13.12 0.58
N ALA A 4 36.80 14.20 0.35
CA ALA A 4 35.46 14.36 0.86
C ALA A 4 34.55 13.34 0.16
N LEU A 5 33.92 12.47 0.93
CA LEU A 5 32.88 11.58 0.44
C LEU A 5 31.67 12.47 0.06
N THR A 6 31.45 12.63 -1.23
CA THR A 6 30.20 13.12 -1.79
C THR A 6 29.10 12.18 -1.30
N SER A 7 28.18 12.66 -0.47
CA SER A 7 27.00 11.88 -0.13
C SER A 7 26.23 11.63 -1.43
N CYS A 8 26.12 10.37 -1.84
CA CYS A 8 25.04 10.00 -2.75
C CYS A 8 23.73 10.32 -2.00
N GLU A 9 22.94 11.26 -2.53
CA GLU A 9 21.52 11.35 -2.20
C GLU A 9 20.91 9.99 -2.55
N PHE A 10 20.69 9.17 -1.52
CA PHE A 10 19.92 7.95 -1.67
C PHE A 10 18.50 8.37 -2.11
N PRO A 11 17.85 7.61 -3.02
CA PRO A 11 16.44 7.83 -3.30
C PRO A 11 15.69 7.82 -1.96
N SER A 12 14.87 8.86 -1.74
CA SER A 12 14.14 9.10 -0.50
C SER A 12 13.63 7.79 0.09
N ALA A 13 14.11 7.47 1.29
CA ALA A 13 13.65 6.32 2.03
C ALA A 13 12.12 6.39 2.16
N LEU A 14 11.48 5.22 2.14
CA LEU A 14 10.07 5.14 2.51
C LEU A 14 9.92 5.68 3.93
N THR A 15 9.07 6.69 4.12
CA THR A 15 8.79 7.27 5.43
C THR A 15 7.30 7.32 5.71
N LYS A 16 6.95 7.05 6.97
CA LYS A 16 5.60 7.16 7.50
C LYS A 16 5.62 8.02 8.75
N GLU A 17 4.63 8.89 8.90
CA GLU A 17 4.49 9.80 10.03
C GLU A 17 3.21 9.50 10.79
N GLY A 18 3.24 9.59 12.14
CA GLY A 18 2.03 9.45 12.95
C GLY A 18 1.32 8.11 12.78
N VAL A 19 2.08 7.03 12.58
CA VAL A 19 1.56 5.67 12.37
C VAL A 19 0.89 5.18 13.64
N GLU A 20 -0.36 4.75 13.52
CA GLU A 20 -1.09 4.07 14.59
C GLU A 20 -1.90 2.89 14.05
N PRO A 21 -1.98 1.77 14.79
CA PRO A 21 -2.84 0.66 14.41
C PRO A 21 -4.32 1.07 14.53
N TYR A 22 -5.16 0.46 13.72
CA TYR A 22 -6.62 0.55 13.86
C TYR A 22 -7.27 -0.79 13.52
N GLU A 23 -8.51 -0.97 13.98
CA GLU A 23 -9.30 -2.15 13.63
C GLU A 23 -9.78 -2.05 12.18
N ALA A 24 -9.77 -3.18 11.47
CA ALA A 24 -10.33 -3.26 10.13
C ALA A 24 -11.77 -2.72 10.11
N LEU A 25 -12.09 -1.88 9.13
CA LEU A 25 -13.45 -1.34 9.02
C LEU A 25 -14.41 -2.43 8.52
N PRO A 26 -15.70 -2.40 8.94
CA PRO A 26 -16.67 -3.42 8.54
C PRO A 26 -16.89 -3.60 7.03
N VAL A 27 -16.50 -2.61 6.22
CA VAL A 27 -16.59 -2.64 4.75
C VAL A 27 -15.41 -3.39 4.09
N TYR A 28 -14.31 -3.62 4.80
CA TYR A 28 -13.11 -4.24 4.21
C TYR A 28 -13.32 -5.66 3.67
N PRO A 29 -14.14 -6.54 4.27
CA PRO A 29 -14.44 -7.83 3.67
C PRO A 29 -15.10 -7.73 2.28
N GLU A 30 -15.91 -6.70 2.02
CA GLU A 30 -16.51 -6.44 0.71
C GLU A 30 -15.45 -5.98 -0.29
N PHE A 31 -14.60 -5.03 0.11
CA PHE A 31 -13.47 -4.57 -0.70
C PHE A 31 -12.50 -5.71 -1.04
N TRP A 32 -12.21 -6.58 -0.07
CA TRP A 32 -11.37 -7.76 -0.27
C TRP A 32 -11.99 -8.69 -1.30
N SER A 33 -13.26 -9.06 -1.13
CA SER A 33 -13.99 -9.93 -2.05
C SER A 33 -14.02 -9.38 -3.48
N ALA A 34 -14.22 -8.07 -3.64
CA ALA A 34 -14.17 -7.40 -4.94
C ALA A 34 -12.77 -7.45 -5.58
N THR A 35 -11.72 -7.38 -4.76
CA THR A 35 -10.32 -7.42 -5.21
C THR A 35 -9.89 -8.83 -5.58
N GLU A 36 -10.31 -9.85 -4.82
CA GLU A 36 -10.16 -11.27 -5.20
C GLU A 36 -10.86 -11.56 -6.53
N ALA A 37 -12.11 -11.09 -6.68
CA ALA A 37 -12.91 -11.30 -7.88
C ALA A 37 -12.26 -10.71 -9.14
N CYS A 38 -11.74 -9.48 -9.09
CA CYS A 38 -11.09 -8.87 -10.26
C CYS A 38 -9.69 -9.44 -10.52
N SER A 39 -8.94 -9.80 -9.47
CA SER A 39 -7.56 -10.28 -9.61
C SER A 39 -7.45 -11.75 -9.99
N GLY A 40 -8.52 -12.54 -9.75
CA GLY A 40 -8.48 -13.99 -9.85
C GLY A 40 -7.54 -14.63 -8.82
N ARG A 41 -7.20 -13.89 -7.74
CA ARG A 41 -6.39 -14.35 -6.61
C ARG A 41 -7.29 -14.53 -5.39
N SER A 42 -6.81 -15.34 -4.45
CA SER A 42 -7.44 -15.48 -3.14
C SER A 42 -6.38 -15.42 -2.05
N GLY A 43 -6.79 -14.96 -0.87
CA GLY A 43 -5.96 -14.89 0.32
C GLY A 43 -6.80 -14.90 1.59
N ASP A 44 -6.16 -14.58 2.70
CA ASP A 44 -6.81 -14.53 4.01
C ASP A 44 -6.79 -13.09 4.52
N VAL A 45 -7.94 -12.41 4.43
CA VAL A 45 -8.09 -11.00 4.84
C VAL A 45 -7.79 -10.81 6.33
N ASP A 46 -7.95 -11.84 7.15
CA ASP A 46 -7.73 -11.78 8.59
C ASP A 46 -6.23 -11.73 8.95
N LEU A 47 -5.33 -11.99 7.98
CA LEU A 47 -3.89 -11.81 8.17
C LEU A 47 -3.46 -10.34 8.06
N ILE A 48 -4.30 -9.49 7.47
CA ILE A 48 -3.95 -8.08 7.24
C ILE A 48 -3.95 -7.30 8.54
N ARG A 49 -2.84 -6.60 8.80
CA ARG A 49 -2.69 -5.67 9.92
C ARG A 49 -2.83 -4.25 9.42
N TRP A 50 -3.75 -3.51 10.02
CA TRP A 50 -4.16 -2.20 9.54
C TRP A 50 -3.53 -1.07 10.37
N PHE A 51 -2.93 -0.12 9.66
CA PHE A 51 -2.34 1.09 10.23
C PHE A 51 -2.83 2.33 9.49
N ARG A 52 -2.91 3.45 10.19
CA ARG A 52 -3.12 4.75 9.56
C ARG A 52 -1.99 5.70 9.88
N ALA A 53 -1.65 6.55 8.94
CA ALA A 53 -0.54 7.53 9.07
C ALA A 53 -1.03 8.94 8.75
N THR A 54 -0.41 9.96 9.33
CA THR A 54 -0.65 11.36 8.96
C THR A 54 0.14 11.79 7.71
N GLY A 55 1.12 10.98 7.30
CA GLY A 55 1.88 11.17 6.08
C GLY A 55 2.56 9.87 5.65
N ILE A 56 2.60 9.62 4.35
CA ILE A 56 3.30 8.50 3.71
C ILE A 56 4.07 9.08 2.53
N SER A 57 5.37 8.82 2.48
CA SER A 57 6.24 9.19 1.35
C SER A 57 6.96 7.95 0.83
N ALA A 58 6.91 7.74 -0.48
CA ALA A 58 7.57 6.64 -1.17
C ALA A 58 8.27 7.19 -2.42
N GLY A 59 9.58 7.01 -2.52
CA GLY A 59 10.38 7.59 -3.60
C GLY A 59 10.30 9.12 -3.60
N LEU A 60 9.92 9.73 -4.75
CA LEU A 60 9.86 11.19 -4.91
C LEU A 60 8.52 11.83 -4.53
N GLY A 61 7.53 11.03 -4.08
CA GLY A 61 6.15 11.49 -3.91
C GLY A 61 5.50 11.10 -2.58
N ARG A 62 4.34 11.72 -2.33
CA ARG A 62 3.41 11.30 -1.28
C ARG A 62 2.59 10.12 -1.78
N SER A 63 2.30 9.17 -0.90
CA SER A 63 1.40 8.05 -1.17
C SER A 63 0.11 8.16 -0.34
N GLN A 64 -0.97 7.58 -0.84
CA GLN A 64 -2.26 7.46 -0.15
C GLN A 64 -2.35 6.17 0.68
N GLY A 65 -1.61 5.15 0.28
CA GLY A 65 -1.49 3.89 0.99
C GLY A 65 -0.08 3.30 0.86
N LEU A 66 0.15 2.25 1.63
CA LEU A 66 1.34 1.44 1.53
C LEU A 66 1.06 0.04 2.06
N TRP A 67 1.31 -0.95 1.21
CA TRP A 67 1.48 -2.34 1.61
C TRP A 67 2.95 -2.65 1.90
N GLU A 68 3.20 -3.33 3.02
CA GLU A 68 4.49 -3.86 3.41
C GLU A 68 4.37 -5.37 3.69
N PRO A 69 5.35 -6.18 3.24
CA PRO A 69 5.30 -7.60 3.49
C PRO A 69 5.42 -7.91 4.99
N PRO A 70 4.73 -8.97 5.48
CA PRO A 70 3.91 -9.87 4.68
C PRO A 70 2.46 -9.38 4.46
N HIS A 71 1.88 -8.61 5.39
CA HIS A 71 0.44 -8.30 5.41
C HIS A 71 0.12 -6.94 6.07
N ASP A 72 1.05 -5.99 6.07
CA ASP A 72 0.84 -4.70 6.74
C ASP A 72 0.33 -3.69 5.73
N ILE A 73 -0.84 -3.11 5.98
CA ILE A 73 -1.39 -2.03 5.16
C ILE A 73 -1.47 -0.75 5.99
N THR A 74 -0.75 0.27 5.55
CA THR A 74 -0.87 1.63 6.07
C THR A 74 -1.68 2.48 5.11
N VAL A 75 -2.76 3.12 5.58
CA VAL A 75 -3.58 4.06 4.80
C VAL A 75 -3.37 5.48 5.33
N LEU A 76 -3.38 6.49 4.45
CA LEU A 76 -3.35 7.89 4.87
C LEU A 76 -4.64 8.22 5.63
N ARG A 77 -4.51 8.87 6.78
CA ARG A 77 -5.64 9.26 7.62
C ARG A 77 -6.66 10.10 6.84
N GLY A 78 -7.93 9.70 6.91
CA GLY A 78 -9.05 10.27 6.16
C GLY A 78 -9.40 9.50 4.88
N LEU A 79 -8.60 8.51 4.47
CA LEU A 79 -8.84 7.66 3.30
C LEU A 79 -9.17 6.21 3.68
N GLU A 80 -9.41 5.91 4.95
CA GLU A 80 -9.70 4.54 5.41
C GLU A 80 -10.99 3.96 4.79
N GLU A 81 -11.94 4.80 4.35
CA GLU A 81 -13.14 4.35 3.62
C GLU A 81 -13.06 4.58 2.10
N ASP A 82 -11.93 5.10 1.60
CA ASP A 82 -11.73 5.27 0.15
C ASP A 82 -11.47 3.91 -0.51
N GLU A 83 -12.49 3.40 -1.22
CA GLU A 83 -12.46 2.07 -1.82
C GLU A 83 -11.25 1.87 -2.73
N GLY A 84 -10.91 2.87 -3.55
CA GLY A 84 -9.79 2.78 -4.49
C GLY A 84 -8.45 2.60 -3.78
N THR A 85 -8.18 3.44 -2.78
CA THR A 85 -6.96 3.38 -1.96
C THR A 85 -6.85 2.06 -1.22
N VAL A 86 -7.90 1.62 -0.52
CA VAL A 86 -7.85 0.40 0.28
C VAL A 86 -7.69 -0.84 -0.60
N ARG A 87 -8.45 -0.93 -1.71
CA ARG A 87 -8.35 -2.07 -2.64
C ARG A 87 -7.02 -2.11 -3.36
N HIS A 88 -6.41 -0.96 -3.65
CA HIS A 88 -5.05 -0.89 -4.21
C HIS A 88 -4.04 -1.62 -3.31
N GLU A 89 -4.04 -1.32 -2.00
CA GLU A 89 -3.14 -1.97 -1.05
C GLU A 89 -3.49 -3.45 -0.81
N MET A 90 -4.78 -3.80 -0.83
CA MET A 90 -5.20 -5.21 -0.79
C MET A 90 -4.70 -6.00 -2.02
N LEU A 91 -4.65 -5.37 -3.19
CA LEU A 91 -4.15 -6.03 -4.39
C LEU A 91 -2.63 -6.29 -4.30
N HIS A 92 -1.86 -5.40 -3.67
CA HIS A 92 -0.47 -5.70 -3.34
C HIS A 92 -0.35 -6.96 -2.47
N ASP A 93 -1.21 -7.13 -1.45
CA ASP A 93 -1.23 -8.33 -0.60
C ASP A 93 -1.52 -9.60 -1.40
N LEU A 94 -2.58 -9.58 -2.22
CA LEU A 94 -2.96 -10.72 -3.07
C LEU A 94 -1.89 -11.09 -4.10
N LEU A 95 -1.16 -10.11 -4.63
CA LEU A 95 -0.03 -10.33 -5.53
C LEU A 95 1.26 -10.70 -4.77
N ARG A 96 1.24 -10.63 -3.44
CA ARG A 96 2.40 -10.81 -2.56
C ARG A 96 3.53 -9.83 -2.91
N GLY A 97 3.17 -8.60 -3.28
CA GLY A 97 4.07 -7.53 -3.68
C GLY A 97 3.65 -6.83 -4.97
N ASP A 98 4.63 -6.63 -5.87
CA ASP A 98 4.54 -5.81 -7.09
C ASP A 98 4.56 -4.28 -6.86
N PRO A 99 5.56 -3.73 -6.16
CA PRO A 99 5.64 -2.29 -5.83
C PRO A 99 5.80 -1.36 -7.04
N ASP A 100 6.17 -1.91 -8.21
CA ASP A 100 6.32 -1.18 -9.47
C ASP A 100 5.07 -1.31 -10.37
N HIS A 101 3.99 -1.91 -9.86
CA HIS A 101 2.71 -2.12 -10.55
C HIS A 101 2.84 -2.77 -11.93
N ARG A 102 3.72 -3.76 -12.09
CA ARG A 102 4.02 -4.36 -13.41
C ARG A 102 3.03 -5.42 -13.85
N SER A 103 2.23 -5.96 -12.93
CA SER A 103 1.22 -6.94 -13.26
C SER A 103 0.09 -6.33 -14.10
N PRO A 104 -0.37 -6.96 -15.19
CA PRO A 104 -1.55 -6.48 -15.92
C PRO A 104 -2.84 -6.51 -15.08
N THR A 105 -2.82 -7.17 -13.92
CA THR A 105 -3.94 -7.21 -12.98
C THR A 105 -4.34 -5.83 -12.47
N TRP A 106 -3.41 -4.88 -12.36
CA TRP A 106 -3.72 -3.51 -11.92
C TRP A 106 -4.71 -2.82 -12.85
N GLU A 107 -4.48 -2.89 -14.15
CA GLU A 107 -5.39 -2.36 -15.17
C GLU A 107 -6.71 -3.13 -15.19
N ALA A 108 -6.66 -4.46 -15.12
CA ALA A 108 -7.86 -5.31 -15.13
C ALA A 108 -8.78 -5.05 -13.93
N CYS A 109 -8.22 -4.70 -12.77
CA CYS A 109 -8.95 -4.33 -11.57
C CYS A 109 -9.34 -2.84 -11.52
N GLY A 110 -8.83 -2.01 -12.43
CA GLY A 110 -9.01 -0.55 -12.36
C GLY A 110 -8.31 0.10 -11.16
N LEU A 111 -7.21 -0.50 -10.69
CA LEU A 111 -6.47 -0.09 -9.48
C LEU A 111 -5.04 0.39 -9.79
N ALA A 112 -4.70 0.63 -11.05
CA ALA A 112 -3.40 1.21 -11.41
C ALA A 112 -3.22 2.60 -10.74
N PRO A 113 -1.98 3.00 -10.39
CA PRO A 113 -1.71 4.34 -9.90
C PRO A 113 -2.26 5.40 -10.87
N GLN A 114 -2.94 6.42 -10.34
CA GLN A 114 -3.52 7.52 -11.12
C GLN A 114 -2.61 8.74 -11.18
#